data_AF-C3X991-F1
#
_entry.id   AF-C3X991-F1
#
_cell.length_a   1.000
_cell.length_b   1.000
_cell.length_c   1.000
_cell.angle_alpha   90.00
_cell.angle_beta   90.00
_cell.angle_gamma   90.00
#
_symmetry.space_group_name_H-M   'P 1'
#
loop_
_entity.id
_entity.type
_entity.pdbx_description
1 polymer ?
#
loop_
_entity_poly.entity_id
_entity_poly.type
_entity_poly.pdbx_seq_one_letter_code
_entity_poly.pdbx_strand_id
1 'polypeptide(L)'
;MSESNDKAPVPRQFFEDLGFELPEEAFSFYVEGSRIVFNVQELEEIGCSFMVRETQEEFPLSEEQLKKLRDAGYDSPEGFLIL
;
A
#
# COMPACT_ATOMS: atom_id res chain seq x y z
N MET A 1 -5.24 21.53 7.73
CA MET A 1 -5.18 21.86 6.30
C MET A 1 -4.89 20.55 5.61
N SER A 2 -5.88 19.95 4.95
CA SER A 2 -5.72 18.66 4.28
C SER A 2 -4.97 18.91 2.98
N GLU A 3 -3.66 18.75 3.03
CA GLU A 3 -2.83 18.75 1.84
C GLU A 3 -3.29 17.54 1.02
N SER A 4 -4.08 17.79 -0.01
CA SER A 4 -4.49 16.76 -0.96
C SER A 4 -3.20 16.34 -1.65
N ASN A 5 -2.67 15.18 -1.29
CA ASN A 5 -1.54 14.62 -2.01
C ASN A 5 -2.09 14.30 -3.41
N ASP A 6 -1.80 15.17 -4.37
CA ASP A 6 -2.22 15.13 -5.80
C ASP A 6 -1.61 13.92 -6.54
N LYS A 7 -1.17 12.90 -5.80
CA LYS A 7 -0.56 11.69 -6.31
C LYS A 7 -1.69 10.80 -6.81
N ALA A 8 -1.64 10.52 -8.11
CA ALA A 8 -2.57 9.59 -8.74
C ALA A 8 -2.57 8.26 -7.98
N PRO A 9 -3.74 7.70 -7.69
CA PRO A 9 -3.84 6.41 -7.03
C PRO A 9 -3.17 5.33 -7.90
N VAL A 10 -2.50 4.37 -7.25
CA VAL A 10 -1.66 3.37 -7.91
C VAL A 10 -2.51 2.14 -8.22
N PRO A 11 -2.58 1.70 -9.48
CA PRO A 11 -3.38 0.54 -9.83
C PRO A 11 -2.82 -0.71 -9.17
N ARG A 12 -3.69 -1.53 -8.61
CA ARG A 12 -3.33 -2.81 -7.98
C ARG A 12 -2.45 -3.70 -8.86
N GLN A 13 -2.73 -3.69 -10.16
CA GLN A 13 -1.98 -4.41 -11.20
C GLN A 13 -0.48 -4.10 -11.16
N PHE A 14 -0.08 -2.88 -10.80
CA PHE A 14 1.33 -2.51 -10.69
C PHE A 14 2.07 -3.33 -9.62
N PHE A 15 1.40 -3.66 -8.51
CA PHE A 15 1.99 -4.49 -7.45
C PHE A 15 2.02 -5.96 -7.84
N GLU A 16 1.01 -6.44 -8.56
CA GLU A 16 1.01 -7.80 -9.13
C GLU A 16 2.18 -7.99 -10.12
N ASP A 17 2.44 -6.99 -10.97
CA ASP A 17 3.61 -6.95 -11.87
C ASP A 17 4.97 -6.85 -11.14
N LEU A 18 4.95 -6.35 -9.90
CA LEU A 18 6.10 -6.37 -8.99
C LEU A 18 6.26 -7.71 -8.26
N GLY A 19 5.29 -8.62 -8.38
CA GLY A 19 5.26 -9.92 -7.72
C GLY A 19 4.68 -9.90 -6.31
N PHE A 20 3.91 -8.87 -5.95
CA PHE A 20 3.17 -8.81 -4.70
C PHE A 20 1.74 -9.33 -4.89
N GLU A 21 1.32 -10.24 -4.03
CA GLU A 21 -0.07 -10.69 -3.94
C GLU A 21 -0.77 -9.87 -2.84
N LEU A 22 -1.41 -8.76 -3.22
CA LEU A 22 -2.08 -7.89 -2.26
C LEU A 22 -3.48 -8.42 -1.88
N PRO A 23 -3.85 -8.46 -0.59
CA PRO A 23 -5.20 -8.82 -0.13
C PRO A 23 -6.19 -7.72 -0.52
N GLU A 24 -7.41 -8.05 -0.97
CA GLU A 24 -8.40 -7.10 -1.55
C GLU A 24 -8.57 -5.84 -0.69
N GLU A 25 -8.51 -6.03 0.62
CA GLU A 25 -8.58 -5.03 1.68
C GLU A 25 -7.41 -4.03 1.77
N ALA A 26 -6.34 -4.21 0.99
CA ALA A 26 -5.22 -3.27 0.89
C ALA A 26 -5.66 -1.99 0.17
N PHE A 27 -5.58 -0.85 0.86
CA PHE A 27 -6.13 0.43 0.37
C PHE A 27 -5.06 1.52 0.19
N SER A 28 -3.91 1.40 0.86
CA SER A 28 -2.80 2.34 0.71
C SER A 28 -1.46 1.68 0.99
N PHE A 29 -0.38 2.31 0.57
CA PHE A 29 0.97 1.88 0.89
C PHE A 29 1.92 3.06 0.99
N TYR A 30 3.08 2.85 1.62
CA TYR A 30 4.19 3.79 1.56
C TYR A 30 5.52 3.02 1.49
N VAL A 31 6.56 3.71 1.03
CA VAL A 31 7.91 3.14 0.96
C VAL A 31 8.77 3.77 2.04
N GLU A 32 9.36 2.92 2.88
CA GLU A 32 10.30 3.34 3.92
C GLU A 32 11.66 2.68 3.66
N GLY A 33 12.59 3.46 3.12
CA GLY A 33 13.93 2.98 2.79
C GLY A 33 13.91 1.86 1.74
N SER A 34 14.15 0.62 2.18
CA SER A 34 14.15 -0.57 1.33
C SER A 34 12.96 -1.50 1.57
N ARG A 35 11.87 -0.96 2.14
CA ARG A 35 10.67 -1.72 2.49
C ARG A 35 9.44 -1.00 1.97
N ILE A 36 8.44 -1.79 1.61
CA ILE A 36 7.10 -1.32 1.32
C ILE A 36 6.19 -1.72 2.46
N VAL A 37 5.34 -0.80 2.90
CA VAL A 37 4.34 -1.04 3.94
C VAL A 37 2.97 -0.83 3.33
N PHE A 38 2.15 -1.87 3.33
CA PHE A 38 0.75 -1.82 2.89
C PHE A 38 -0.15 -1.67 4.11
N ASN A 39 -1.13 -0.76 4.02
CA ASN A 39 -2.20 -0.67 5.00
C ASN A 39 -3.39 -1.45 4.47
N VAL A 40 -3.88 -2.37 5.28
CA VAL A 40 -4.95 -3.32 4.98
C VAL A 40 -6.09 -3.12 5.98
N GLN A 41 -7.32 -3.10 5.51
CA GLN A 41 -8.51 -2.99 6.37
C GLN A 41 -9.12 -4.36 6.65
N GLU A 42 -8.86 -4.90 7.83
CA GLU A 42 -9.48 -6.15 8.26
C GLU A 42 -10.85 -5.88 8.91
N LEU A 43 -11.87 -6.56 8.39
CA LEU A 43 -13.23 -6.55 8.96
C LEU A 43 -13.38 -7.78 9.86
N GLU A 44 -13.38 -7.56 11.18
CA GLU A 44 -13.63 -8.60 12.18
C GLU A 44 -15.09 -8.51 12.62
N GLU A 45 -15.89 -9.56 12.35
CA GLU A 45 -17.25 -9.68 12.86
C GLU A 45 -17.21 -10.23 14.29
N ILE A 46 -17.66 -9.43 15.25
CA ILE A 46 -17.72 -9.81 16.66
C ILE A 46 -19.19 -9.79 17.10
N GLY A 47 -19.87 -10.93 16.94
CA GLY A 47 -21.28 -11.09 17.30
C GLY A 47 -22.22 -10.40 16.32
N CYS A 48 -22.90 -9.32 16.75
CA CYS A 48 -23.79 -8.51 15.89
C CYS A 48 -23.18 -7.16 15.47
N SER A 49 -21.88 -6.99 15.69
CA SER A 49 -21.15 -5.75 15.40
C SER A 49 -19.95 -6.04 14.51
N PHE A 50 -19.65 -5.10 13.61
CA PHE A 50 -18.45 -5.11 12.79
C PHE A 50 -17.38 -4.22 13.42
N MET A 51 -16.16 -4.72 13.54
CA MET A 51 -15.00 -3.93 13.92
C MET A 51 -14.07 -3.85 12.71
N VAL A 52 -13.77 -2.62 12.27
CA VAL A 52 -12.73 -2.38 11.26
C VAL A 52 -11.42 -2.18 12.01
N ARG A 53 -10.40 -2.96 11.64
CA ARG A 53 -9.02 -2.76 12.09
C ARG A 53 -8.16 -2.45 10.89
N GLU A 54 -7.21 -1.54 11.10
CA GLU A 54 -6.18 -1.25 10.12
C GLU A 54 -4.91 -1.98 10.56
N THR A 55 -4.43 -2.87 9.69
CA THR A 55 -3.20 -3.64 9.89
C THR A 55 -2.18 -3.20 8.86
N GLN A 56 -0.91 -3.25 9.25
CA GLN A 56 0.21 -2.91 8.37
C GLN A 56 0.99 -4.17 8.03
N GLU A 57 1.14 -4.43 6.74
CA GLU A 57 1.99 -5.51 6.23
C GLU A 57 3.24 -4.93 5.59
N GLU A 58 4.40 -5.26 6.17
CA GLU A 58 5.70 -4.81 5.70
C GLU A 58 6.37 -5.90 4.87
N PHE A 59 6.85 -5.54 3.68
CA PHE A 59 7.62 -6.43 2.83
C PHE A 59 8.97 -5.81 2.44
N PRO A 60 10.06 -6.61 2.42
CA PRO A 60 11.34 -6.15 1.90
C PRO A 60 11.25 -5.98 0.39
N LEU A 61 11.78 -4.88 -0.13
CA LEU A 61 11.90 -4.65 -1.56
C LEU A 61 13.29 -5.04 -2.05
N SER A 62 13.34 -5.73 -3.17
CA SER A 62 14.56 -5.90 -3.96
C SER A 62 14.99 -4.59 -4.61
N GLU A 63 16.26 -4.48 -5.02
CA GLU A 63 16.78 -3.32 -5.74
C GLU A 63 16.01 -3.04 -7.04
N GLU A 64 15.59 -4.09 -7.75
CA GLU A 64 14.79 -3.97 -8.97
C GLU A 64 13.38 -3.42 -8.70
N GLN A 65 12.73 -3.88 -7.63
CA GLN A 65 11.41 -3.37 -7.23
C GLN A 65 11.49 -1.91 -6.75
N LEU A 66 12.50 -1.57 -5.94
CA LEU A 66 12.76 -0.19 -5.53
C LEU A 66 13.01 0.73 -6.73
N LYS A 67 13.71 0.24 -7.75
CA LYS A 67 13.95 0.99 -8.97
C LYS A 67 12.67 1.21 -9.75
N LYS A 68 11.83 0.18 -9.92
CA LYS A 68 10.52 0.30 -10.59
C LYS A 68 9.58 1.28 -9.87
N LEU A 69 9.52 1.22 -8.54
CA LEU A 69 8.75 2.18 -7.73
C LEU A 69 9.25 3.62 -7.93
N ARG A 70 10.57 3.83 -7.89
CA ARG A 70 11.19 5.14 -8.15
C ARG A 70 10.93 5.67 -9.56
N ASP A 71 11.06 4.82 -10.57
CA ASP A 71 10.84 5.17 -11.98
C ASP A 71 9.39 5.58 -12.24
N ALA A 72 8.44 4.92 -11.55
CA ALA A 72 7.02 5.26 -11.58
C ALA A 72 6.63 6.44 -10.67
N GLY A 73 7.55 6.94 -9.83
CA GLY A 73 7.30 8.04 -8.89
C GLY A 73 6.55 7.62 -7.61
N TYR A 74 6.59 6.34 -7.26
CA TYR A 74 5.89 5.72 -6.13
C TYR A 74 6.80 5.45 -4.91
N ASP A 75 7.87 6.22 -4.71
CA ASP A 75 8.87 6.03 -3.64
C ASP A 75 8.76 7.07 -2.50
N SER A 76 7.54 7.43 -2.13
CA SER A 76 7.31 8.48 -1.13
C SER A 76 6.97 7.92 0.25
N PRO A 77 7.54 8.48 1.33
CA PRO A 77 7.16 8.15 2.71
C PRO A 77 5.78 8.69 3.09
N GLU A 78 5.19 9.59 2.29
CA GLU A 78 3.84 10.11 2.52
C GLU A 78 2.75 9.09 2.16
N GLY A 79 3.11 8.07 1.39
CA GLY A 79 2.20 7.04 0.92
C GLY A 79 1.32 7.43 -0.25
N PHE A 80 0.68 6.42 -0.83
CA PHE A 80 -0.21 6.49 -1.97
C PHE A 80 -1.42 5.60 -1.72
N LEU A 81 -2.55 5.96 -2.34
CA LEU A 81 -3.73 5.12 -2.37
C LEU A 81 -3.60 4.04 -3.44
N ILE A 82 -4.16 2.86 -3.18
CA ILE A 82 -4.25 1.76 -4.12
C ILE A 82 -5.65 1.79 -4.76
N LEU A 83 -5.72 1.53 -6.07
CA LEU A 83 -6.95 1.51 -6.86
C LEU A 83 -7.26 0.13 -7.43
#